data_AF-A0A6B3TSK6-F1
#
_entry.id   AF-A0A6B3TSK6-F1
#
_cell.length_a   1.000
_cell.length_b   1.000
_cell.length_c   1.000
_cell.angle_alpha   90.00
_cell.angle_beta   90.00
_cell.angle_gamma   90.00
#
_symmetry.space_group_name_H-M   'P 1'
#
loop_
_entity.id
_entity.type
_entity.pdbx_description
1 polymer ?
#
loop_
_entity_poly.entity_id
_entity_poly.type
_entity_poly.pdbx_seq_one_letter_code
_entity_poly.pdbx_strand_id
1 'polypeptide(L)' 'MFAVHFLENKNILLCQLLRQVPKEGEELKIKGRKAKVSSVDPIDEKTFHVQVTLEPIKKTKTVVADTSKKKKR' A
#
# COMPACT_ATOMS: atom_id res chain seq x y z
N MET A 1 17.97 12.60 -5.77
CA MET A 1 16.77 11.84 -6.16
C MET A 1 17.11 10.37 -6.03
N PHE A 2 16.21 9.58 -5.44
CA PHE A 2 16.41 8.18 -5.06
C PHE A 2 15.33 7.32 -5.71
N ALA A 3 15.73 6.19 -6.27
CA ALA A 3 14.82 5.15 -6.74
C ALA A 3 14.37 4.32 -5.54
N VAL A 4 13.10 4.47 -5.15
CA VAL A 4 12.53 3.79 -3.98
C VAL A 4 11.57 2.72 -4.46
N HIS A 5 11.86 1.47 -4.09
CA HIS A 5 11.02 0.30 -4.38
C HIS A 5 10.30 -0.11 -3.10
N PHE A 6 8.98 0.09 -3.06
CA PHE A 6 8.14 -0.35 -1.95
C PHE A 6 7.78 -1.82 -2.11
N LEU A 7 8.06 -2.61 -1.08
CA LEU A 7 7.97 -4.06 -1.08
C LEU A 7 7.11 -4.56 0.09
N GLU A 8 6.31 -5.59 -0.16
CA GLU A 8 5.61 -6.33 0.89
C GLU A 8 5.70 -7.82 0.56
N ASN A 9 6.19 -8.64 1.50
CA ASN A 9 6.37 -10.09 1.30
C ASN A 9 7.09 -10.45 -0.01
N LYS A 10 8.18 -9.75 -0.32
CA LYS A 10 8.98 -9.87 -1.57
C LYS A 10 8.26 -9.45 -2.86
N ASN A 11 7.04 -8.90 -2.78
CA ASN A 11 6.34 -8.34 -3.94
C ASN A 11 6.56 -6.83 -4.03
N ILE A 12 6.92 -6.35 -5.22
CA ILE A 12 7.05 -4.91 -5.50
C ILE A 12 5.65 -4.32 -5.65
N LEU A 13 5.29 -3.40 -4.75
CA LEU A 13 4.01 -2.70 -4.76
C LEU A 13 4.06 -1.45 -5.64
N LEU A 14 5.13 -0.66 -5.53
CA LEU A 14 5.30 0.62 -6.21
C LEU A 14 6.80 0.92 -6.35
N CYS A 15 7.21 1.37 -7.53
CA CYS A 15 8.54 1.97 -7.72
C CYS A 15 8.36 3.45 -8.00
N GLN A 16 9.09 4.30 -7.28
CA GLN A 16 8.98 5.74 -7.45
C GLN A 16 10.33 6.43 -7.24
N LEU A 17 10.57 7.46 -8.04
CA LEU A 17 11.70 8.36 -7.84
C LEU A 17 11.31 9.44 -6.83
N LEU A 18 11.94 9.45 -5.65
CA LEU A 18 11.66 10.38 -4.57
C LEU A 18 12.85 11.32 -4.31
N ARG A 19 12.58 12.48 -3.70
CA ARG A 19 13.64 13.41 -3.26
C ARG A 19 14.28 12.96 -1.94
N GLN A 20 13.51 12.26 -1.11
CA GLN A 20 13.91 11.73 0.19
C GLN A 20 13.46 10.28 0.32
N VAL A 21 14.21 9.49 1.08
CA VAL A 21 13.85 8.11 1.42
C VAL A 21 12.94 8.13 2.65
N PRO A 22 11.82 7.37 2.66
CA PRO A 22 10.96 7.21 3.83
C PRO A 22 11.73 6.66 5.04
N LYS A 23 11.30 6.99 6.24
CA LYS A 23 11.91 6.48 7.49
C LYS A 23 11.17 5.27 8.03
N GLU A 24 11.86 4.46 8.82
CA GLU A 24 11.26 3.34 9.53
C GLU A 24 10.17 3.84 10.50
N GLY A 25 9.03 3.14 10.52
CA GLY A 25 7.87 3.51 11.32
C GLY A 25 6.97 4.60 10.73
N GLU A 26 7.36 5.22 9.61
CA GLU A 26 6.55 6.25 8.94
C GLU A 26 5.25 5.66 8.37
N GLU A 27 4.16 6.40 8.53
CA GLU A 27 2.86 6.07 7.93
C GLU A 27 2.72 6.77 6.58
N LEU A 28 2.39 5.99 5.55
CA LEU A 28 2.25 6.47 4.20
C LEU A 28 1.12 5.76 3.47
N LYS A 29 0.77 6.24 2.27
CA LYS A 29 -0.25 5.61 1.43
C LYS A 29 0.37 5.09 0.17
N ILE A 30 0.25 3.78 -0.06
CA ILE A 30 0.69 3.13 -1.30
C ILE A 30 -0.55 2.73 -2.09
N LYS A 31 -0.69 3.27 -3.30
CA LYS A 31 -1.82 2.97 -4.21
C LYS A 31 -3.19 3.08 -3.52
N GLY A 32 -3.38 4.14 -2.74
CA GLY A 32 -4.63 4.43 -2.02
C GLY A 32 -4.87 3.63 -0.74
N ARG A 33 -3.98 2.71 -0.36
CA ARG A 33 -4.05 1.93 0.88
C ARG A 33 -3.10 2.50 1.93
N LYS A 34 -3.53 2.50 3.19
CA LYS A 34 -2.66 2.86 4.32
C LYS A 34 -1.56 1.80 4.46
N ALA A 35 -0.35 2.26 4.70
CA ALA A 35 0.84 1.45 4.82
C ALA A 35 1.74 2.03 5.92
N LYS A 36 2.50 1.15 6.57
CA LYS A 36 3.54 1.55 7.52
C LYS A 36 4.88 0.99 7.07
N VAL A 37 5.94 1.81 7.14
CA VAL A 37 7.30 1.36 6.84
C VAL A 37 7.82 0.46 7.95
N SER A 38 8.23 -0.75 7.60
CA SER A 38 8.81 -1.73 8.53
C SER A 38 10.34 -1.70 8.52
N SER A 39 10.97 -1.61 7.35
CA SER A 39 12.44 -1.51 7.23
C SER A 39 12.85 -0.79 5.95
N VAL A 40 14.05 -0.22 5.96
CA VAL A 40 14.64 0.48 4.80
C VAL A 40 16.01 -0.11 4.50
N ASP A 41 16.11 -0.84 3.40
CA ASP A 41 17.30 -1.53 2.96
C ASP A 41 17.96 -0.77 1.80
N PRO A 42 19.16 -0.20 1.96
CA PRO A 42 19.92 0.37 0.85
C PRO A 42 20.47 -0.76 -0.03
N ILE A 43 20.15 -0.74 -1.33
CA ILE A 43 20.73 -1.67 -2.30
C ILE A 43 21.94 -1.07 -2.98
N ASP A 44 21.84 0.21 -3.31
CA ASP A 44 22.83 0.94 -4.08
C ASP A 44 22.85 2.40 -3.62
N GLU A 45 23.80 3.19 -4.10
CA GLU A 45 23.94 4.60 -3.67
C GLU A 45 22.66 5.44 -3.85
N LYS A 46 21.85 5.09 -4.85
CA LYS A 46 20.62 5.83 -5.21
C LYS A 46 19.37 4.96 -5.16
N THR A 47 19.48 3.69 -4.79
CA THR A 47 18.38 2.71 -4.88
C THR A 47 18.09 2.11 -3.51
N PHE A 48 16.84 2.21 -3.08
CA PHE A 48 16.39 1.78 -1.76
C PHE A 48 15.21 0.84 -1.88
N HIS A 49 15.26 -0.26 -1.14
CA HIS A 49 14.16 -1.19 -0.94
C HIS A 49 13.50 -0.86 0.40
N VAL A 50 12.22 -0.47 0.35
CA VAL A 50 11.46 -0.08 1.52
C VAL A 50 10.41 -1.15 1.77
N GLN A 51 10.57 -1.89 2.86
CA GLN A 51 9.56 -2.84 3.28
C GLN A 51 8.42 -2.11 3.97
N VAL A 52 7.20 -2.46 3.58
CA VAL A 52 5.97 -1.86 4.10
C VAL A 52 4.96 -2.94 4.43
N THR A 53 4.16 -2.66 5.46
CA THR A 53 2.99 -3.47 5.81
C THR A 53 1.74 -2.69 5.43
N LEU A 54 0.91 -3.25 4.55
CA LEU A 54 -0.38 -2.68 4.17
C LEU A 54 -1.45 -3.05 5.20
N GLU A 55 -2.37 -2.12 5.45
CA GLU A 55 -3.58 -2.45 6.19
C GLU A 55 -4.47 -3.38 5.36
N PRO A 56 -5.04 -4.45 5.96
CA PRO A 56 -5.93 -5.36 5.26
C PRO A 56 -7.19 -4.61 4.83
N ILE A 57 -7.54 -4.73 3.55
CA ILE A 57 -8.82 -4.22 3.05
C ILE A 57 -9.92 -5.08 3.68
N LYS A 58 -10.60 -4.51 4.68
CA LYS A 58 -11.89 -5.03 5.11
C LYS A 58 -12.87 -4.85 3.96
N LYS A 59 -12.99 -5.88 3.12
CA LYS A 59 -14.14 -6.00 2.23
C LYS A 59 -15.35 -6.10 3.15
N THR A 60 -15.98 -4.98 3.46
CA THR A 60 -17.35 -5.01 3.95
C THR A 60 -18.09 -5.82 2.91
N LYS A 61 -18.53 -7.02 3.29
CA LYS A 61 -19.51 -7.77 2.50
C LYS A 61 -20.63 -6.78 2.29
N THR A 62 -20.69 -6.17 1.11
CA THR A 62 -21.83 -5.39 0.68
C THR A 62 -22.97 -6.39 0.81
N VAL A 63 -23.75 -6.19 1.87
CA VAL A 63 -25.01 -6.86 2.09
C VAL A 63 -25.69 -6.81 0.74
N VAL A 64 -25.93 -8.00 0.18
CA VAL A 64 -26.79 -8.19 -0.97
C VAL A 64 -28.11 -7.58 -0.54
N ALA A 65 -28.32 -6.31 -0.87
CA ALA A 65 -29.55 -5.60 -0.60
C ALA A 65 -30.56 -6.19 -1.58
N ASP A 66 -31.14 -7.28 -1.10
CA ASP A 66 -32.30 -7.99 -1.58
C ASP A 66 -33.16 -7.13 -2.53
N THR A 67 -33.03 -7.38 -3.83
CA THR A 67 -33.85 -6.72 -4.86
C THR A 67 -35.28 -7.27 -4.91
N SER A 68 -35.74 -8.06 -3.92
CA SER A 68 -37.09 -8.63 -3.89
C SER A 68 -38.21 -7.64 -3.54
N LYS A 69 -37.91 -6.37 -3.26
CA LYS A 69 -38.95 -5.36 -2.97
C LYS A 69 -39.01 -4.23 -3.99
N LYS A 70 -39.44 -4.53 -5.22
CA LYS A 70 -40.11 -3.51 -6.06
C LYS A 70 -41.44 -4.03 -6.63
N LYS A 71 -42.43 -3.99 -5.74
CA LYS A 71 -43.87 -3.70 -5.91
C LYS A 71 -44.54 -4.08 -7.25
N LYS A 72 -45.43 -5.09 -7.18
CA LYS A 72 -46.61 -5.24 -8.06
C LYS A 72 -47.38 -3.91 -8.14
N ARG A 73 -47.64 -3.43 -9.36
CA ARG A 73 -48.83 -2.65 -9.70
C ARG A 73 -49.21 -2.97 -11.15
#